data_AF-A0A948CTN2-F1
#
_entry.id   AF-A0A948CTN2-F1
#
_cell.length_a   1.000
_cell.length_b   1.000
_cell.length_c   1.000
_cell.angle_alpha   90.00
_cell.angle_beta   90.00
_cell.angle_gamma   90.00
#
_symmetry.space_group_name_H-M   'P 1'
#
loop_
_entity.id
_entity.type
_entity.pdbx_description
1 polymer ?
#
loop_
_entity_poly.entity_id
_entity_poly.type
_entity_poly.pdbx_seq_one_letter_code
_entity_poly.pdbx_strand_id
1 'polypeptide(L)'
;MAEIVESGGGKGKGDGKVRAKKLSTRVDMTPMVDLGFLLITFFMLATTLSKPTSMTLTVPDKQEDKKEQETEPLKASKVLTVFLGRNDDVFLLDGVAADDETAKEKLKKVRFGTELREEIFKAQNRVNSQFEKDEEGNLPFVTVIKPTEVST
;
A
#
# COMPACT_ATOMS: atom_id res chain seq x y z
N MET A 1 -13.24 10.85 32.96
CA MET A 1 -13.21 12.09 33.76
C MET A 1 -12.06 11.96 34.73
N ALA A 2 -11.04 12.79 34.58
CA ALA A 2 -9.86 12.80 35.45
C ALA A 2 -9.93 14.05 36.33
N GLU A 3 -10.33 13.86 37.59
CA GLU A 3 -10.50 14.92 38.57
C GLU A 3 -9.36 14.89 39.59
N ILE A 4 -8.77 16.05 39.90
CA ILE A 4 -7.87 16.21 41.04
C ILE A 4 -8.66 16.85 42.16
N VAL A 5 -8.93 16.09 43.23
CA VAL A 5 -9.55 16.61 44.44
C VAL A 5 -8.45 17.19 45.34
N GLU A 6 -8.34 18.51 45.38
CA GLU A 6 -7.41 19.19 46.28
C GLU A 6 -7.94 19.11 47.73
N SER A 7 -7.56 18.07 48.47
CA SER A 7 -7.88 17.92 49.89
C SER A 7 -6.94 18.79 50.73
N GLY A 8 -7.40 19.99 51.10
CA GLY A 8 -6.60 20.95 51.84
C GLY A 8 -7.34 21.68 52.96
N GLY A 9 -7.15 21.22 54.20
CA GLY A 9 -7.04 22.11 55.37
C GLY A 9 -8.25 22.19 56.30
N GLY A 10 -8.17 21.47 57.43
CA GLY A 10 -9.12 21.57 58.55
C GLY A 10 -9.00 22.84 59.39
N LYS A 11 -10.06 23.11 60.18
CA LYS A 11 -10.08 23.83 61.48
C LYS A 11 -11.54 23.85 61.97
N GLY A 12 -11.85 23.59 63.23
CA GLY A 12 -11.36 24.32 64.39
C GLY A 12 -12.40 25.38 64.75
N LYS A 13 -13.15 25.11 65.83
CA LYS A 13 -14.15 26.00 66.46
C LYS A 13 -13.46 27.30 66.91
N GLY A 14 -13.98 28.46 66.52
CA GLY A 14 -13.63 29.73 67.16
C GLY A 14 -13.61 30.93 66.23
N ASP A 15 -14.62 31.77 66.43
CA ASP A 15 -14.65 33.22 66.24
C ASP A 15 -15.09 33.83 64.89
N GLY A 16 -16.05 34.75 65.00
CA GLY A 16 -16.98 35.22 63.98
C GLY A 16 -16.39 36.16 62.92
N LYS A 17 -15.60 35.61 61.99
CA LYS A 17 -15.35 36.25 60.68
C LYS A 17 -16.08 35.49 59.59
N VAL A 18 -16.99 36.17 58.86
CA VAL A 18 -17.61 35.65 57.65
C VAL A 18 -16.52 35.47 56.59
N ARG A 19 -15.89 34.30 56.57
CA ARG A 19 -14.93 33.94 55.51
C ARG A 19 -15.74 33.60 54.27
N ALA A 20 -15.44 34.30 53.16
CA ALA A 20 -15.99 33.97 51.86
C ALA A 20 -15.83 32.47 51.58
N LYS A 21 -16.91 31.83 51.13
CA LYS A 21 -16.95 30.39 50.83
C LYS A 21 -15.96 30.15 49.69
N LYS A 22 -14.76 29.63 50.00
CA LYS A 22 -13.80 29.21 48.96
C LYS A 22 -14.46 28.10 48.16
N LEU A 23 -14.93 28.42 46.95
CA LEU A 23 -15.30 27.41 45.96
C LEU A 23 -14.03 26.62 45.65
N SER A 24 -14.05 25.33 45.94
CA SER A 24 -12.98 24.42 45.52
C SER A 24 -12.93 24.47 44.00
N THR A 25 -11.83 24.98 43.45
CA THR A 25 -11.55 24.97 42.02
C THR A 25 -11.12 23.57 41.63
N ARG A 26 -12.11 22.70 41.37
CA ARG A 26 -11.87 21.40 40.74
C ARG A 26 -11.29 21.65 39.35
N VAL A 27 -10.09 21.13 39.10
CA VAL A 27 -9.43 21.23 37.79
C VAL A 27 -9.72 19.94 37.03
N ASP A 28 -10.49 20.07 35.94
CA ASP A 28 -10.75 18.97 35.03
C ASP A 28 -9.57 18.83 34.05
N MET A 29 -8.89 17.68 34.08
CA MET A 29 -7.78 17.37 33.18
C MET A 29 -8.24 16.65 31.91
N THR A 30 -9.54 16.43 31.72
CA THR A 30 -10.11 15.78 30.52
C THR A 30 -9.59 16.37 29.19
N PRO A 31 -9.44 17.70 28.99
CA PRO A 31 -8.83 18.22 27.76
C PRO A 31 -7.33 17.89 27.60
N MET A 32 -6.59 17.70 28.69
CA MET A 32 -5.17 17.31 28.65
C MET A 32 -5.00 15.82 28.33
N VAL A 33 -5.90 14.98 28.84
CA VAL A 33 -5.91 13.54 28.58
C VAL A 33 -6.27 13.25 27.12
N ASP A 34 -7.22 14.00 26.56
CA ASP A 34 -7.64 13.87 25.17
C ASP A 34 -6.53 14.26 24.18
N LEU A 35 -5.77 15.32 24.48
CA LEU A 35 -4.59 15.70 23.69
C LEU A 35 -3.53 14.58 23.67
N GLY A 36 -3.30 13.91 24.81
CA GLY A 36 -2.38 12.78 24.89
C GLY A 36 -2.86 11.57 24.07
N PHE A 37 -4.16 11.26 24.13
CA PHE A 37 -4.75 10.16 23.36
C PHE A 37 -4.73 10.44 21.84
N LEU A 38 -5.00 11.69 21.44
CA LEU A 38 -4.87 12.14 20.06
C LEU A 38 -3.43 11.98 19.55
N LEU A 39 -2.42 12.33 20.36
CA LEU A 39 -1.02 12.21 19.96
C LEU A 39 -0.59 10.75 19.84
N ILE A 40 -0.98 9.87 20.77
CA ILE A 40 -0.65 8.44 20.68
C ILE A 40 -1.28 7.81 19.44
N THR A 41 -2.55 8.11 19.16
CA THR A 41 -3.26 7.60 17.98
C THR A 41 -2.67 8.18 16.69
N PHE A 42 -2.36 9.47 16.65
CA PHE A 42 -1.69 10.12 15.52
C PHE A 42 -0.30 9.53 15.26
N PHE A 43 0.53 9.35 16.28
CA PHE A 43 1.85 8.74 16.12
C PHE A 43 1.77 7.26 15.73
N MET A 44 0.85 6.49 16.31
CA MET A 44 0.63 5.10 15.88
C MET A 44 0.16 5.02 14.43
N LEU A 45 -0.71 5.92 13.96
CA LEU A 45 -1.19 5.92 12.58
C LEU A 45 -0.13 6.46 11.59
N ALA A 46 0.65 7.47 11.98
CA ALA A 46 1.77 7.97 11.18
C ALA A 46 2.88 6.92 11.00
N THR A 47 3.12 6.07 12.01
CA THR A 47 4.11 4.98 11.91
C THR A 47 3.67 3.84 10.99
N THR A 48 2.37 3.57 10.81
CA THR A 48 1.90 2.54 9.87
C THR A 48 2.01 2.97 8.42
N LEU A 49 1.81 4.26 8.12
CA LEU A 49 1.96 4.82 6.77
C LEU A 49 3.41 4.83 6.28
N SER A 50 4.39 4.76 7.19
CA SER A 50 5.82 4.77 6.86
C SER A 50 6.40 3.38 6.60
N LYS A 51 5.62 2.30 6.72
CA LYS A 51 6.11 0.94 6.44
C LYS A 51 6.25 0.75 4.93
N PRO A 52 7.46 0.54 4.39
CA PRO A 52 7.61 0.19 2.98
C PRO A 52 6.97 -1.17 2.74
N THR A 53 6.04 -1.25 1.79
CA THR A 53 5.56 -2.53 1.26
C THR A 53 6.67 -3.11 0.39
N SER A 54 7.59 -3.87 0.98
CA SER A 54 8.64 -4.56 0.22
C SER A 54 8.05 -5.75 -0.53
N MET A 55 8.22 -5.78 -1.84
CA MET A 55 8.00 -6.97 -2.67
C MET A 55 9.30 -7.78 -2.69
N THR A 56 9.24 -9.08 -2.41
CA THR A 56 10.39 -9.97 -2.59
C THR A 56 10.63 -10.13 -4.09
N LEU A 57 11.72 -9.53 -4.59
CA LEU A 57 12.15 -9.72 -5.97
C LEU A 57 13.09 -10.92 -6.04
N THR A 58 12.62 -12.03 -6.60
CA THR A 58 13.51 -13.12 -6.99
C THR A 58 14.17 -12.72 -8.31
N VAL A 59 15.41 -12.24 -8.24
CA VAL A 59 16.22 -11.97 -9.43
C VAL A 59 16.68 -13.32 -10.00
N PRO A 60 16.57 -13.56 -11.32
CA PRO A 60 17.08 -14.79 -11.91
C PRO A 60 18.59 -14.92 -11.67
N ASP A 61 19.04 -16.16 -11.46
CA ASP A 61 20.43 -16.47 -11.19
C ASP A 61 21.29 -16.14 -12.43
N LYS A 62 22.42 -15.45 -12.23
CA LYS A 62 23.30 -14.95 -13.30
C LYS A 62 24.20 -16.03 -13.90
N GLN A 63 23.88 -17.31 -13.72
CA GLN A 63 24.73 -18.39 -14.22
C GLN A 63 24.59 -18.51 -15.74
N GLU A 64 25.64 -18.09 -16.45
CA GLU A 64 25.81 -18.18 -17.91
C GLU A 64 25.83 -19.64 -18.42
N ASP A 65 25.95 -20.63 -17.52
CA ASP A 65 26.09 -22.05 -17.83
C ASP A 65 24.91 -22.89 -17.31
N LYS A 66 23.69 -22.56 -17.71
CA LYS A 66 22.62 -23.57 -17.74
C LYS A 66 22.07 -23.58 -19.14
N LYS A 67 22.33 -24.71 -19.84
CA LYS A 67 21.61 -25.17 -21.04
C LYS A 67 20.23 -24.56 -21.00
N GLU A 68 19.82 -23.89 -22.08
CA GLU A 68 18.44 -23.46 -22.32
C GLU A 68 17.51 -24.52 -21.73
N GLN A 69 17.08 -24.30 -20.48
CA GLN A 69 16.01 -25.11 -19.94
C GLN A 69 14.89 -24.64 -20.83
N GLU A 70 14.44 -25.54 -21.71
CA GLU A 70 13.23 -25.37 -22.50
C GLU A 70 12.14 -25.01 -21.50
N THR A 71 12.01 -23.71 -21.26
CA THR A 71 11.00 -23.14 -20.41
C THR A 71 9.75 -23.40 -21.20
N GLU A 72 8.75 -24.03 -20.58
CA GLU A 72 7.52 -24.32 -21.29
C GLU A 72 7.05 -23.04 -21.99
N PRO A 73 6.69 -23.12 -23.28
CA PRO A 73 6.29 -21.94 -24.03
C PRO A 73 5.15 -21.26 -23.28
N LEU A 74 5.42 -20.04 -22.79
CA LEU A 74 4.46 -19.26 -22.05
C LEU A 74 3.27 -18.97 -22.96
N LYS A 75 2.12 -19.56 -22.64
CA LYS A 75 0.88 -19.27 -23.38
C LYS A 75 0.58 -17.79 -23.24
N ALA A 76 0.37 -17.11 -24.37
CA ALA A 76 0.04 -15.69 -24.41
C ALA A 76 -1.12 -15.32 -23.47
N SER A 77 -2.07 -16.24 -23.26
CA SER A 77 -3.22 -16.07 -22.34
C SER A 77 -2.84 -15.76 -20.89
N LYS A 78 -1.66 -16.20 -20.43
CA LYS A 78 -1.15 -15.98 -19.07
C LYS A 78 -0.32 -14.69 -18.93
N VAL A 79 -0.03 -14.02 -20.06
CA VAL A 79 0.98 -12.96 -20.14
C VAL A 79 0.33 -11.59 -20.36
N LEU A 80 0.77 -10.62 -19.57
CA LEU A 80 0.62 -9.20 -19.86
C LEU A 80 1.94 -8.65 -20.40
N THR A 81 1.95 -8.19 -21.64
CA THR A 81 3.13 -7.54 -22.23
C THR A 81 3.01 -6.03 -22.09
N VAL A 82 4.02 -5.40 -21.50
CA VAL A 82 4.10 -3.97 -21.22
C VAL A 82 5.24 -3.38 -22.05
N PHE A 83 4.91 -2.48 -22.98
CA PHE A 83 5.88 -1.71 -23.74
C PHE A 83 6.05 -0.33 -23.13
N LEU A 84 7.30 0.03 -22.83
CA LEU A 84 7.63 1.34 -22.27
C LEU A 84 7.94 2.30 -23.42
N GLY A 85 7.16 3.37 -23.54
CA GLY A 85 7.32 4.42 -24.54
C GLY A 85 7.91 5.70 -23.96
N ARG A 86 7.99 6.74 -24.80
CA ARG A 86 8.45 8.08 -24.40
C ARG A 86 7.38 8.81 -23.58
N ASN A 87 7.78 9.79 -22.76
CA ASN A 87 6.87 10.70 -22.04
C ASN A 87 5.90 9.99 -21.09
N ASP A 88 6.37 8.99 -20.35
CA ASP A 88 5.54 8.23 -19.41
C ASP A 88 4.34 7.52 -20.06
N ASP A 89 4.41 7.26 -21.37
CA ASP A 89 3.42 6.48 -22.10
C ASP A 89 3.77 4.99 -22.01
N VAL A 90 2.76 4.18 -21.70
CA VAL A 90 2.87 2.73 -21.59
C VAL A 90 1.87 2.08 -22.52
N PHE A 91 2.31 1.10 -23.31
CA PHE A 91 1.43 0.33 -24.17
C PHE A 91 1.30 -1.10 -23.65
N LEU A 92 0.09 -1.64 -23.65
CA LEU A 92 -0.25 -2.92 -23.04
C LEU A 92 -0.85 -3.86 -24.08
N LEU A 93 -0.42 -5.12 -24.04
CA LEU A 93 -1.08 -6.25 -24.69
C LEU A 93 -1.40 -7.31 -23.64
N ASP A 94 -2.69 -7.61 -23.50
CA ASP A 94 -3.17 -8.51 -22.46
C ASP A 94 -3.71 -9.82 -23.07
N GLY A 95 -3.01 -10.94 -22.88
CA GLY A 95 -3.47 -12.24 -23.35
C GLY A 95 -3.20 -12.54 -24.83
N VAL A 96 -2.43 -11.69 -25.52
CA VAL A 96 -2.18 -11.77 -26.96
C VAL A 96 -0.68 -11.66 -27.23
N ALA A 97 -0.18 -12.49 -28.15
CA ALA A 97 1.21 -12.46 -28.57
C ALA A 97 1.48 -11.18 -29.38
N ALA A 98 2.66 -10.59 -29.21
CA ALA A 98 3.04 -9.38 -29.95
C ALA A 98 3.10 -9.59 -31.47
N ASP A 99 3.29 -10.83 -31.91
CA ASP A 99 3.45 -11.22 -33.32
C ASP A 99 2.10 -11.58 -33.98
N ASP A 100 1.00 -11.57 -33.22
CA ASP A 100 -0.36 -11.83 -33.72
C ASP A 100 -0.88 -10.61 -34.50
N GLU A 101 -1.60 -10.85 -35.61
CA GLU A 101 -2.21 -9.77 -36.41
C GLU A 101 -3.19 -8.94 -35.58
N THR A 102 -3.85 -9.55 -34.58
CA THR A 102 -4.80 -8.88 -33.69
C THR A 102 -4.13 -8.00 -32.62
N ALA A 103 -2.81 -8.07 -32.48
CA ALA A 103 -2.06 -7.30 -31.47
C ALA A 103 -2.22 -5.79 -31.68
N LYS A 104 -2.23 -5.32 -32.93
CA LYS A 104 -2.36 -3.88 -33.23
C LYS A 104 -3.69 -3.30 -32.78
N GLU A 105 -4.77 -4.08 -32.90
CA GLU A 105 -6.12 -3.65 -32.52
C GLU A 105 -6.33 -3.67 -31.01
N LYS A 106 -5.67 -4.60 -30.31
CA LYS A 106 -5.78 -4.78 -28.86
C LYS A 106 -4.73 -4.01 -28.06
N LEU A 107 -3.87 -3.25 -28.73
CA LEU A 107 -2.86 -2.41 -28.09
C LEU A 107 -3.54 -1.27 -27.34
N LYS A 108 -3.40 -1.28 -26.01
CA LYS A 108 -3.97 -0.24 -25.15
C LYS A 108 -2.88 0.71 -24.67
N LYS A 109 -3.07 2.00 -24.89
CA LYS A 109 -2.21 3.06 -24.35
C LYS A 109 -2.73 3.49 -22.98
N VAL A 110 -1.84 3.53 -21.98
CA VAL A 110 -2.10 4.05 -20.63
C VAL A 110 -0.93 4.91 -20.18
N ARG A 111 -1.14 5.71 -19.12
CA ARG A 111 -0.03 6.43 -18.47
C ARG A 111 0.44 5.74 -17.21
N PHE A 112 1.68 6.04 -16.80
CA PHE A 112 2.17 5.63 -15.48
C PHE A 112 1.29 6.19 -14.36
N GLY A 113 1.15 5.42 -13.28
CA GLY A 113 0.35 5.78 -12.11
C GLY A 113 -0.80 4.81 -11.88
N THR A 114 -1.99 5.36 -11.62
CA THR A 114 -3.17 4.57 -11.26
C THR A 114 -3.69 3.73 -12.43
N GLU A 115 -3.67 4.28 -13.65
CA GLU A 115 -4.17 3.59 -14.85
C GLU A 115 -3.41 2.28 -15.11
N LEU A 116 -2.08 2.33 -15.12
CA LEU A 116 -1.25 1.15 -15.29
C LEU A 116 -1.51 0.09 -14.20
N ARG A 117 -1.63 0.54 -12.95
CA ARG A 117 -1.88 -0.35 -11.80
C ARG A 117 -3.23 -1.06 -11.94
N GLU A 118 -4.27 -0.34 -12.36
CA GLU A 118 -5.60 -0.91 -12.60
C GLU A 118 -5.57 -1.97 -13.70
N GLU A 119 -4.86 -1.72 -14.80
CA GLU A 119 -4.75 -2.70 -15.89
C GLU A 119 -3.98 -3.95 -15.47
N ILE A 120 -2.91 -3.82 -14.69
CA ILE A 120 -2.18 -4.96 -14.13
C ILE A 120 -3.09 -5.80 -13.24
N PHE A 121 -3.89 -5.17 -12.37
CA PHE A 121 -4.84 -5.91 -11.53
C PHE A 121 -5.95 -6.58 -12.32
N LYS A 122 -6.46 -5.94 -13.37
CA LYS A 122 -7.46 -6.55 -14.27
C LYS A 122 -6.89 -7.80 -14.94
N ALA A 123 -5.68 -7.71 -15.49
CA ALA A 123 -4.99 -8.84 -16.12
C ALA A 123 -4.69 -9.96 -15.11
N GLN A 124 -4.21 -9.61 -13.91
CA GLN A 124 -3.96 -10.55 -12.83
C GLN A 124 -5.22 -11.29 -12.40
N ASN A 125 -6.33 -10.58 -12.18
CA ASN A 125 -7.61 -11.18 -11.80
C ASN A 125 -8.15 -12.10 -12.89
N ARG A 126 -8.04 -11.68 -14.17
CA ARG A 126 -8.44 -12.50 -15.31
C ARG A 126 -7.66 -13.82 -15.32
N VAL A 127 -6.33 -13.76 -15.21
CA VAL A 127 -5.48 -14.97 -15.25
C VAL A 127 -5.71 -15.86 -14.03
N ASN A 128 -5.81 -15.29 -12.82
CA ASN A 128 -6.07 -16.05 -11.60
C ASN A 128 -7.46 -16.73 -11.59
N SER A 129 -8.44 -16.19 -12.33
CA SER A 129 -9.77 -16.81 -12.46
C SER A 129 -9.82 -17.97 -13.45
N GLN A 130 -8.88 -18.01 -14.41
CA GLN A 130 -8.89 -18.97 -15.52
C GLN A 130 -7.84 -20.07 -15.37
N PHE A 131 -6.79 -19.83 -14.59
CA PHE A 131 -5.65 -20.74 -14.46
C PHE A 131 -5.39 -21.06 -12.99
N GLU A 132 -5.19 -22.34 -12.71
CA GLU A 132 -4.77 -22.81 -11.40
C GLU A 132 -3.31 -22.41 -11.12
N LYS A 133 -2.95 -22.44 -9.82
CA LYS A 133 -1.56 -22.23 -9.40
C LYS A 133 -0.67 -23.35 -9.97
N ASP A 134 0.58 -23.03 -10.23
CA ASP A 134 1.54 -24.05 -10.65
C ASP A 134 1.88 -25.02 -9.50
N GLU A 135 2.62 -26.08 -9.82
CA GLU A 135 3.02 -27.13 -8.86
C GLU A 135 3.84 -26.57 -7.69
N GLU A 136 4.45 -25.40 -7.85
CA GLU A 136 5.24 -24.68 -6.85
C GLU A 136 4.39 -23.70 -6.01
N GLY A 137 3.10 -23.57 -6.32
CA GLY A 137 2.15 -22.70 -5.62
C GLY A 137 2.23 -21.22 -5.99
N ASN A 138 3.01 -20.87 -7.03
CA ASN A 138 3.10 -19.53 -7.57
C ASN A 138 1.87 -19.19 -8.43
N LEU A 139 1.63 -17.88 -8.58
CA LEU A 139 0.54 -17.38 -9.41
C LEU A 139 0.92 -17.55 -10.89
N PRO A 140 0.02 -18.02 -11.75
CA PRO A 140 0.31 -18.28 -13.17
C PRO A 140 0.45 -17.00 -14.01
N PHE A 141 0.25 -15.83 -13.42
CA PHE A 141 0.31 -14.53 -14.08
C PHE A 141 1.75 -14.06 -14.27
N VAL A 142 2.14 -13.81 -15.52
CA VAL A 142 3.47 -13.33 -15.90
C VAL A 142 3.35 -11.97 -16.56
N THR A 143 4.19 -11.02 -16.14
CA THR A 143 4.29 -9.70 -16.81
C THR A 143 5.63 -9.62 -17.53
N VAL A 144 5.59 -9.34 -18.83
CA VAL A 144 6.78 -9.15 -19.68
C VAL A 144 6.94 -7.67 -19.96
N ILE A 145 8.08 -7.10 -19.55
CA ILE A 145 8.38 -5.67 -19.75
C ILE A 145 9.37 -5.54 -20.90
N LYS A 146 8.98 -4.84 -21.97
CA LYS A 146 9.78 -4.57 -23.17
C LYS A 146 10.00 -3.07 -23.32
N PRO A 147 11.14 -2.52 -22.88
CA PRO A 147 11.47 -1.12 -23.14
C PRO A 147 11.63 -0.89 -24.65
N THR A 148 11.04 0.18 -25.18
CA THR A 148 11.26 0.60 -26.57
C THR A 148 12.50 1.50 -26.65
N GLU A 149 13.10 1.62 -27.84
CA GLU A 149 14.26 2.50 -28.07
C GLU A 149 13.98 3.97 -27.73
N VAL A 150 12.71 4.38 -27.76
CA VAL A 150 12.26 5.74 -27.44
C VAL A 150 11.88 5.94 -25.98
N SER A 151 12.04 4.94 -25.11
CA SER A 151 11.61 4.95 -23.71
C SER A 151 12.39 5.90 -22.78
N THR A 152 13.26 6.76 -23.34
CA THR A 152 14.13 7.67 -22.56
C THR A 152 13.41 8.97 -22.22
#